data_AF-A0A0K8RMI1-F1
#
_entry.id   AF-A0A0K8RMI1-F1
#
_cell.length_a   1.000
_cell.length_b   1.000
_cell.length_c   1.000
_cell.angle_alpha   90.00
_cell.angle_beta   90.00
_cell.angle_gamma   90.00
#
_symmetry.space_group_name_H-M   'P 1'
#
loop_
_entity.id
_entity.type
_entity.pdbx_description
1 polymer ?
#
loop_
_entity_poly.entity_id
_entity_poly.type
_entity_poly.pdbx_seq_one_letter_code
_entity_poly.pdbx_strand_id
1 'polypeptide(L)'
;MMHIADWLPTLYSAAGGDPSTLGSIDGVNMWHALSREAASPRQEIVHNVDSKLNLSGIRVGKYILIVGTFNDSLYDGRFKTVQGHDPRTDLDVLMKSSAASKVLGALYSSPSLQVPSGWREQASIKCDTDAPEDGLTADDHVYLFDIQKDPCEMVNLAGKNKEILTELMLKLAAHEQRQVEPRNVAEDPTILPEANGGVWKSME
;
A
#
# COMPACT_ATOMS: atom_id res chain seq x y z
N MET A 1 6.58 7.17 -4.11
CA MET A 1 5.80 6.28 -3.22
C MET A 1 4.43 6.89 -3.06
N MET A 2 3.35 6.11 -3.11
CA MET A 2 1.99 6.62 -2.96
C MET A 2 1.17 5.61 -2.16
N HIS A 3 0.18 6.09 -1.40
CA HIS A 3 -0.72 5.29 -0.59
C HIS A 3 -2.18 5.60 -0.96
N ILE A 4 -3.12 4.69 -0.67
CA ILE A 4 -4.54 4.90 -0.99
C ILE A 4 -5.12 6.15 -0.32
N ALA A 5 -4.63 6.50 0.88
CA ALA A 5 -5.03 7.72 1.59
C ALA A 5 -4.69 9.01 0.83
N ASP A 6 -3.75 8.97 -0.12
CA ASP A 6 -3.35 10.12 -0.92
C ASP A 6 -4.42 10.56 -1.92
N TRP A 7 -5.36 9.67 -2.29
CA TRP A 7 -6.35 9.99 -3.32
C TRP A 7 -7.24 11.17 -2.95
N LEU A 8 -7.70 11.26 -1.69
CA LEU A 8 -8.55 12.35 -1.23
C LEU A 8 -7.91 13.74 -1.46
N PRO A 9 -6.75 14.07 -0.87
CA PRO A 9 -6.14 15.38 -1.07
C PRO A 9 -5.63 15.60 -2.50
N THR A 10 -5.23 14.53 -3.20
CA THR A 10 -4.78 14.63 -4.60
C THR A 10 -5.92 15.03 -5.53
N LEU A 11 -7.05 14.32 -5.49
CA LEU A 11 -8.20 14.62 -6.34
C LEU A 11 -8.86 15.94 -5.96
N TYR A 12 -8.90 16.27 -4.66
CA TYR A 12 -9.40 17.55 -4.20
C TYR A 12 -8.57 18.71 -4.76
N SER A 13 -7.24 18.62 -4.69
CA SER A 13 -6.33 19.61 -5.30
C SER A 13 -6.50 19.71 -6.81
N ALA A 14 -6.62 18.57 -7.49
CA ALA A 14 -6.80 18.52 -8.95
C ALA A 14 -8.10 19.22 -9.39
N ALA A 15 -9.14 19.19 -8.55
CA ALA A 15 -10.40 19.89 -8.76
C ALA A 15 -10.35 21.39 -8.37
N GLY A 16 -9.19 21.92 -7.95
CA GLY A 16 -9.02 23.31 -7.54
C GLY A 16 -9.31 23.58 -6.06
N GLY A 17 -9.49 22.53 -5.25
CA GLY A 17 -9.62 22.64 -3.80
C GLY A 17 -8.30 22.88 -3.08
N ASP A 18 -8.37 23.34 -1.83
CA ASP A 18 -7.21 23.54 -0.96
C ASP A 18 -7.15 22.43 0.11
N PRO A 19 -6.21 21.46 0.03
CA PRO A 19 -6.07 20.39 1.01
C PRO A 19 -5.94 20.84 2.46
N SER A 20 -5.50 22.09 2.72
CA SER A 20 -5.41 22.62 4.08
C SER A 20 -6.78 22.66 4.80
N THR A 21 -7.88 22.67 4.05
CA THR A 21 -9.24 22.70 4.60
C THR A 21 -9.76 21.31 4.98
N LEU A 22 -9.05 20.22 4.65
CA LEU A 22 -9.46 18.86 4.98
C LEU A 22 -9.19 18.47 6.44
N GLY A 23 -8.58 19.36 7.22
CA GLY A 23 -8.21 19.11 8.61
C GLY A 23 -7.00 18.17 8.72
N SER A 24 -6.96 17.38 9.79
CA SER A 24 -5.89 16.41 10.02
C SER A 24 -6.19 15.12 9.24
N ILE A 25 -5.45 14.90 8.16
CA ILE A 25 -5.54 13.69 7.33
C ILE A 25 -4.15 13.09 7.12
N ASP A 26 -4.08 11.78 6.91
CA ASP A 26 -2.81 11.08 6.62
C ASP A 26 -2.41 11.13 5.14
N GLY A 27 -3.34 11.53 4.26
CA GLY A 27 -3.11 11.66 2.83
C GLY A 27 -2.22 12.86 2.50
N VAL A 28 -1.41 12.71 1.46
CA VAL A 28 -0.55 13.76 0.91
C VAL A 28 -1.02 14.07 -0.51
N ASN A 29 -1.03 15.35 -0.88
CA ASN A 29 -1.34 15.75 -2.25
C ASN A 29 -0.22 15.30 -3.21
N MET A 30 -0.54 14.37 -4.10
CA MET A 30 0.38 13.80 -5.08
C MET A 30 0.25 14.43 -6.47
N TRP A 31 -0.62 15.43 -6.64
CA TRP A 31 -0.97 15.94 -7.98
C TRP A 31 0.26 16.45 -8.73
N HIS A 32 1.14 17.18 -8.06
CA HIS A 32 2.39 17.66 -8.66
C HIS A 32 3.32 16.50 -9.07
N ALA A 33 3.47 15.47 -8.23
CA ALA A 33 4.28 14.30 -8.55
C ALA A 33 3.74 13.55 -9.78
N LEU A 34 2.42 13.35 -9.85
CA LEU A 34 1.76 12.62 -10.94
C LEU A 34 1.74 13.42 -12.25
N SER A 35 1.51 14.73 -12.20
CA SER A 35 1.32 15.57 -13.40
C SER A 35 2.63 16.12 -13.99
N ARG A 36 3.72 16.15 -13.21
CA ARG A 36 5.01 16.76 -13.60
C ARG A 36 6.20 15.81 -13.55
N GLU A 37 5.96 14.51 -13.37
CA GLU A 37 7.02 13.51 -13.15
C GLU A 37 7.96 13.90 -12.00
N ALA A 38 7.45 14.61 -11.01
CA ALA A 38 8.23 15.07 -9.87
C ALA A 38 8.36 13.96 -8.82
N ALA A 39 9.38 14.07 -7.98
CA ALA A 39 9.55 13.17 -6.85
C ALA A 39 8.30 13.20 -5.94
N SER A 40 7.93 12.01 -5.47
CA SER A 40 6.88 11.84 -4.47
C SER A 40 7.19 12.63 -3.19
N PRO A 41 6.28 13.49 -2.71
CA PRO A 41 6.47 14.18 -1.43
C PRO A 41 6.38 13.23 -0.23
N ARG A 42 5.65 12.11 -0.35
CA ARG A 42 5.51 11.11 0.70
C ARG A 42 6.82 10.37 0.98
N GLN A 43 7.25 10.37 2.24
CA GLN A 43 8.46 9.68 2.72
C GLN A 43 8.16 8.45 3.56
N GLU A 44 6.92 8.32 4.06
CA GLU A 44 6.54 7.29 5.03
C GLU A 44 5.13 6.73 4.73
N ILE A 45 4.95 5.43 4.96
CA ILE A 45 3.65 4.73 4.96
C ILE A 45 3.61 3.86 6.21
N VAL A 46 2.59 4.05 7.04
CA VAL A 46 2.23 3.07 8.07
C VAL A 46 1.22 2.12 7.42
N HIS A 47 1.57 0.84 7.34
CA HIS A 47 0.68 -0.18 6.77
C HIS A 47 -0.41 -0.57 7.78
N ASN A 48 0.01 -0.88 9.01
CA ASN A 48 -0.88 -1.12 10.13
C ASN A 48 -0.09 -1.01 11.44
N VAL A 49 -0.79 -0.73 12.52
CA VAL A 49 -0.29 -0.85 13.89
C VAL A 49 -1.36 -1.58 14.68
N ASP A 50 -1.07 -2.81 15.09
CA ASP A 50 -1.94 -3.58 15.96
C ASP A 50 -1.16 -4.01 17.21
N SER A 51 -1.31 -3.25 18.29
CA SER A 51 -0.67 -3.57 19.57
C SER A 51 -1.30 -4.74 20.30
N LYS A 52 -2.51 -5.20 19.90
CA LYS A 52 -3.18 -6.36 20.50
C LYS A 52 -2.67 -7.67 19.90
N LEU A 53 -2.46 -7.68 18.58
CA LEU A 53 -1.88 -8.80 17.86
C LEU A 53 -0.36 -8.72 17.74
N ASN A 54 0.25 -7.62 18.19
CA ASN A 54 1.67 -7.32 18.01
C ASN A 54 2.09 -7.43 16.54
N LEU A 55 1.22 -6.97 15.62
CA LEU A 55 1.40 -7.08 14.17
C LEU A 55 1.38 -5.69 13.54
N SER A 56 2.56 -5.24 13.12
CA SER A 56 2.78 -3.86 12.71
C SER A 56 3.68 -3.78 11.49
N GLY A 57 3.47 -2.76 10.66
CA GLY A 57 4.26 -2.54 9.45
C GLY A 57 4.42 -1.07 9.11
N ILE A 58 5.66 -0.67 8.80
CA ILE A 58 5.99 0.70 8.39
C ILE A 58 7.02 0.70 7.27
N ARG A 59 6.80 1.54 6.27
CA ARG A 59 7.76 1.82 5.19
C ARG A 59 8.28 3.25 5.30
N VAL A 60 9.60 3.40 5.31
CA VAL A 60 10.29 4.69 5.29
C VAL A 60 11.26 4.69 4.11
N GLY A 61 10.97 5.51 3.10
CA GLY A 61 11.71 5.55 1.85
C GLY A 61 11.74 4.18 1.14
N LYS A 62 12.94 3.58 1.09
CA LYS A 62 13.16 2.27 0.45
C LYS A 62 13.05 1.09 1.42
N TYR A 63 13.04 1.33 2.73
CA TYR A 63 13.00 0.27 3.72
C TYR A 63 11.58 0.03 4.20
N ILE A 64 11.20 -1.23 4.34
CA ILE A 64 10.00 -1.65 5.06
C ILE A 64 10.40 -2.48 6.27
N LEU A 65 9.77 -2.20 7.40
CA LEU A 65 9.86 -2.93 8.65
C LEU A 65 8.50 -3.60 8.90
N ILE A 66 8.54 -4.90 9.20
CA ILE A 66 7.40 -5.69 9.63
C ILE A 66 7.78 -6.33 10.98
N VAL A 67 6.89 -6.22 11.96
CA VAL A 67 7.06 -6.76 13.31
C VAL A 67 5.86 -7.63 13.63
N GLY A 68 6.11 -8.83 14.15
CA GLY A 68 5.08 -9.74 14.62
C GLY A 68 4.87 -10.97 13.76
N THR A 69 3.89 -11.76 14.19
CA THR A 69 3.45 -12.99 13.52
C THR A 69 1.94 -13.01 13.44
N PHE A 70 1.40 -13.85 12.57
CA PHE A 70 -0.03 -14.09 12.52
C PHE A 70 -0.34 -15.57 12.78
N ASN A 71 -1.30 -15.82 13.68
CA ASN A 71 -1.82 -17.15 13.98
C ASN A 71 -0.72 -18.16 14.36
N ASP A 72 0.07 -17.86 15.39
CA ASP A 72 1.19 -18.69 15.87
C ASP A 72 2.19 -19.08 14.78
N SER A 73 2.53 -18.12 13.92
CA SER A 73 3.43 -18.28 12.77
C SER A 73 2.96 -19.24 11.67
N LEU A 74 1.69 -19.67 11.67
CA LEU A 74 1.16 -20.57 10.64
C LEU A 74 1.26 -20.00 9.22
N TYR A 75 1.24 -18.67 9.10
CA TYR A 75 1.25 -17.94 7.83
C TYR A 75 2.48 -17.07 7.62
N ASP A 76 3.52 -17.23 8.46
CA ASP A 76 4.77 -16.46 8.33
C ASP A 76 5.66 -16.98 7.19
N GLY A 77 5.37 -18.20 6.71
CA GLY A 77 6.04 -18.79 5.56
C GLY A 77 5.68 -18.08 4.25
N ARG A 78 6.63 -18.00 3.33
CA ARG A 78 6.38 -17.46 1.98
C ARG A 78 5.51 -18.43 1.19
N PHE A 79 4.36 -17.96 0.74
CA PHE A 79 3.53 -18.68 -0.22
C PHE A 79 3.93 -18.34 -1.65
N LYS A 80 3.86 -19.32 -2.56
CA LYS A 80 4.09 -19.09 -3.99
C LYS A 80 3.06 -18.08 -4.50
N THR A 81 3.54 -16.96 -5.03
CA THR A 81 2.66 -15.99 -5.69
C THR A 81 2.19 -16.60 -7.00
N VAL A 82 0.88 -16.85 -7.12
CA VAL A 82 0.26 -17.15 -8.40
C VAL A 82 0.37 -15.90 -9.28
N GLN A 83 1.23 -15.96 -10.29
CA GLN A 83 1.33 -14.87 -11.27
C GLN A 83 -0.03 -14.74 -11.96
N GLY A 84 -0.66 -13.58 -11.80
CA GLY A 84 -1.81 -13.19 -12.60
C GLY A 84 -1.31 -12.49 -13.86
N HIS A 85 -1.46 -13.14 -15.01
CA HIS A 85 -1.43 -12.41 -16.28
C HIS A 85 -2.85 -11.95 -16.58
N ASP A 86 -3.05 -10.63 -16.73
CA ASP A 86 -4.30 -10.15 -17.31
C ASP A 86 -4.38 -10.72 -18.75
N PRO A 87 -5.35 -11.57 -19.07
CA PRO A 87 -5.42 -12.19 -20.39
C PRO A 87 -5.74 -11.18 -21.49
N ARG A 88 -6.10 -9.93 -21.14
CA ARG A 88 -6.40 -8.86 -22.09
C ARG A 88 -5.12 -8.32 -22.73
N THR A 89 -5.07 -8.41 -24.05
CA THR A 89 -4.00 -7.84 -24.87
C THR A 89 -4.32 -6.42 -25.36
N ASP A 90 -5.52 -5.91 -25.07
CA ASP A 90 -6.06 -4.65 -25.57
C ASP A 90 -6.08 -3.52 -24.52
N LEU A 91 -5.49 -3.73 -23.34
CA LEU A 91 -5.49 -2.75 -22.24
C LEU A 91 -4.98 -1.36 -22.66
N ASP A 92 -3.93 -1.30 -23.48
CA ASP A 92 -3.38 -0.05 -24.02
C ASP A 92 -4.38 0.66 -24.92
N VAL A 93 -5.11 -0.11 -25.73
CA VAL A 93 -6.13 0.39 -26.65
C VAL A 93 -7.32 0.92 -25.86
N LEU A 94 -7.79 0.17 -24.86
CA LEU A 94 -8.88 0.57 -23.98
C LEU A 94 -8.53 1.84 -23.19
N MET A 95 -7.30 1.92 -22.68
CA MET A 95 -6.83 3.10 -21.95
C MET A 95 -6.74 4.32 -22.88
N LYS A 96 -6.15 4.18 -24.07
CA LYS A 96 -6.02 5.27 -25.06
C LYS A 96 -7.37 5.76 -25.60
N SER A 97 -8.37 4.88 -25.70
CA SER A 97 -9.72 5.21 -26.18
C SER A 97 -10.68 5.70 -25.08
N SER A 98 -10.27 5.61 -23.81
CA SER A 98 -11.08 6.00 -22.66
C SER A 98 -11.49 7.48 -22.66
N ALA A 99 -12.56 7.79 -21.91
CA ALA A 99 -12.97 9.17 -21.67
C ALA A 99 -11.86 9.98 -20.99
N ALA A 100 -11.12 9.38 -20.06
CA ALA A 100 -9.99 10.02 -19.37
C ALA A 100 -8.89 10.45 -20.36
N SER A 101 -8.51 9.58 -21.30
CA SER A 101 -7.52 9.90 -22.34
C SER A 101 -7.94 11.10 -23.19
N LYS A 102 -9.23 11.19 -23.58
CA LYS A 102 -9.77 12.33 -24.33
C LYS A 102 -9.69 13.64 -23.54
N VAL A 103 -10.08 13.60 -22.25
CA VAL A 103 -10.02 14.77 -21.37
C VAL A 103 -8.57 15.23 -21.16
N LEU A 104 -7.65 14.30 -20.91
CA LEU A 104 -6.23 14.60 -20.73
C LEU A 104 -5.60 15.16 -22.03
N GLY A 105 -5.98 14.62 -23.18
CA GLY A 105 -5.54 15.14 -24.47
C GLY A 105 -5.95 16.60 -24.68
N ALA A 106 -7.21 16.94 -24.34
CA ALA A 106 -7.68 18.32 -24.36
C ALA A 106 -6.95 19.21 -23.33
N LEU A 107 -6.78 18.73 -22.10
CA LEU A 107 -6.17 19.49 -21.00
C LEU A 107 -4.70 19.83 -21.28
N TYR A 108 -3.94 18.87 -21.82
CA TYR A 108 -2.50 19.03 -22.08
C TYR A 108 -2.17 19.39 -23.53
N SER A 109 -3.18 19.72 -24.35
CA SER A 109 -3.00 20.03 -25.77
C SER A 109 -2.23 18.92 -26.52
N SER A 110 -2.47 17.67 -26.15
CA SER A 110 -1.85 16.49 -26.75
C SER A 110 -2.89 15.71 -27.54
N PRO A 111 -2.68 15.44 -28.85
CA PRO A 111 -3.68 14.79 -29.69
C PRO A 111 -4.00 13.34 -29.28
N SER A 112 -3.11 12.69 -28.51
CA SER A 112 -3.35 11.36 -27.96
C SER A 112 -2.43 11.06 -26.78
N LEU A 113 -2.91 10.24 -25.85
CA LEU A 113 -2.11 9.73 -24.74
C LEU A 113 -0.94 8.89 -25.28
N GLN A 114 0.28 9.41 -25.11
CA GLN A 114 1.49 8.67 -25.41
C GLN A 114 1.81 7.75 -24.24
N VAL A 115 1.98 6.46 -24.51
CA VAL A 115 2.49 5.50 -23.53
C VAL A 115 3.67 4.76 -24.14
N PRO A 116 4.78 4.59 -23.39
CA PRO A 116 5.94 3.84 -23.87
C PRO A 116 5.56 2.41 -24.26
N SER A 117 6.21 1.85 -25.28
CA SER A 117 6.03 0.45 -25.63
C SER A 117 6.49 -0.46 -24.49
N GLY A 118 5.68 -1.44 -24.12
CA GLY A 118 6.04 -2.45 -23.12
C GLY A 118 6.11 -1.91 -21.68
N TRP A 119 5.43 -0.79 -21.38
CA TRP A 119 5.53 -0.16 -20.05
C TRP A 119 4.91 -1.02 -18.93
N ARG A 120 3.93 -1.87 -19.25
CA ARG A 120 3.31 -2.78 -18.25
C ARG A 120 4.29 -3.87 -17.84
N GLU A 121 5.03 -4.41 -18.79
CA GLU A 121 6.09 -5.39 -18.56
C GLU A 121 7.23 -4.77 -17.76
N GLN A 122 7.61 -3.53 -18.09
CA GLN A 122 8.63 -2.78 -17.33
C GLN A 122 8.19 -2.45 -15.90
N ALA A 123 6.88 -2.24 -15.69
CA ALA A 123 6.30 -2.01 -14.38
C ALA A 123 6.01 -3.30 -13.59
N SER A 124 6.18 -4.47 -14.21
CA SER A 124 5.88 -5.75 -13.58
C SER A 124 7.05 -6.25 -12.74
N ILE A 125 6.74 -6.74 -11.54
CA ILE A 125 7.72 -7.38 -10.64
C ILE A 125 7.45 -8.89 -10.66
N LYS A 126 8.51 -9.69 -10.82
CA LYS A 126 8.43 -11.16 -10.83
C LYS A 126 9.07 -11.73 -9.57
N CYS A 127 8.28 -12.42 -8.76
CA CYS A 127 8.69 -13.01 -7.48
C CYS A 127 8.41 -14.52 -7.44
N ASP A 128 8.73 -15.22 -8.54
CA ASP A 128 8.42 -16.64 -8.77
C ASP A 128 9.47 -17.63 -8.25
N THR A 129 10.54 -17.12 -7.66
CA THR A 129 11.54 -17.93 -6.97
C THR A 129 11.12 -18.22 -5.54
N ASP A 130 11.36 -19.45 -5.09
CA ASP A 130 11.25 -19.80 -3.67
C ASP A 130 12.27 -18.97 -2.87
N ALA A 131 11.90 -18.55 -1.65
CA ALA A 131 12.84 -17.90 -0.75
C ALA A 131 13.98 -18.87 -0.41
N PRO A 132 15.23 -18.38 -0.31
CA PRO A 132 16.27 -19.16 0.34
C PRO A 132 15.75 -19.63 1.70
N GLU A 133 15.96 -20.91 2.05
CA GLU A 133 15.49 -21.49 3.32
C GLU A 133 15.95 -20.67 4.54
N ASP A 134 17.06 -19.94 4.41
CA ASP A 134 17.67 -19.07 5.42
C ASP A 134 17.31 -17.58 5.28
N GLY A 135 16.79 -17.13 4.14
CA GLY A 135 16.59 -15.72 3.79
C GLY A 135 15.50 -14.99 4.59
N LEU A 136 14.61 -15.76 5.22
CA LEU A 136 13.50 -15.29 6.06
C LEU A 136 13.60 -15.76 7.51
N THR A 137 14.78 -16.21 7.96
CA THR A 137 14.98 -16.55 9.37
C THR A 137 14.58 -15.35 10.24
N ALA A 138 13.56 -15.57 11.06
CA ALA A 138 12.94 -14.53 11.87
C ALA A 138 13.90 -14.19 13.00
N ASP A 139 14.56 -13.03 12.93
CA ASP A 139 15.22 -12.43 14.08
C ASP A 139 14.11 -11.96 15.05
N ASP A 140 13.54 -12.88 15.83
CA ASP A 140 12.44 -12.62 16.77
C ASP A 140 11.19 -12.00 16.11
N HIS A 141 10.83 -12.48 14.90
CA HIS A 141 9.68 -11.97 14.12
C HIS A 141 9.79 -10.49 13.73
N VAL A 142 11.03 -10.04 13.54
CA VAL A 142 11.36 -8.73 13.00
C VAL A 142 11.96 -8.88 11.62
N TYR A 143 11.35 -8.21 10.65
CA TYR A 143 11.74 -8.28 9.25
C TYR A 143 12.01 -6.89 8.71
N LEU A 144 13.17 -6.72 8.07
CA LEU A 144 13.57 -5.47 7.43
C LEU A 144 13.99 -5.75 5.99
N PHE A 145 13.35 -5.11 5.01
CA PHE A 145 13.68 -5.29 3.59
C PHE A 145 13.99 -3.96 2.90
N ASP A 146 14.87 -3.99 1.89
CA ASP A 146 15.11 -2.87 0.98
C ASP A 146 14.28 -3.06 -0.29
N ILE A 147 13.07 -2.53 -0.33
CA ILE A 147 12.08 -2.74 -1.41
C ILE A 147 12.57 -2.22 -2.77
N GLN A 148 13.55 -1.31 -2.82
CA GLN A 148 14.12 -0.88 -4.10
C GLN A 148 15.03 -1.95 -4.72
N LYS A 149 15.76 -2.70 -3.90
CA LYS A 149 16.68 -3.75 -4.35
C LYS A 149 16.05 -5.14 -4.33
N ASP A 150 15.15 -5.35 -3.39
CA ASP A 150 14.47 -6.60 -3.08
C ASP A 150 12.97 -6.34 -2.95
N PRO A 151 12.28 -6.03 -4.06
CA PRO A 151 10.83 -5.82 -4.04
C PRO A 151 10.05 -7.08 -3.71
N CYS A 152 10.71 -8.24 -3.76
CA CYS A 152 10.13 -9.53 -3.45
C CYS A 152 10.31 -9.91 -1.99
N GLU A 153 11.00 -9.11 -1.16
CA GLU A 153 11.17 -9.33 0.28
C GLU A 153 11.75 -10.73 0.58
N MET A 154 12.93 -11.00 0.04
CA MET A 154 13.57 -12.32 0.03
C MET A 154 14.77 -12.40 0.97
N VAL A 155 15.32 -11.25 1.37
CA VAL A 155 16.49 -11.17 2.24
C VAL A 155 16.18 -10.28 3.43
N ASN A 156 15.97 -10.89 4.60
CA ASN A 156 15.82 -10.16 5.85
C ASN A 156 17.15 -9.44 6.23
N LEU A 157 17.08 -8.12 6.41
CA LEU A 157 18.20 -7.26 6.77
C LEU A 157 18.22 -6.89 8.26
N ALA A 158 17.25 -7.34 9.06
CA ALA A 158 17.11 -6.94 10.47
C ALA A 158 18.36 -7.27 11.31
N GLY A 159 19.00 -8.41 11.05
CA GLY A 159 20.25 -8.82 11.68
C GLY A 159 21.47 -7.97 11.28
N LYS A 160 21.47 -7.44 10.05
CA LYS A 160 22.63 -6.79 9.43
C LYS A 160 22.59 -5.26 9.53
N ASN A 161 21.40 -4.66 9.51
CA ASN A 161 21.19 -3.21 9.46
C ASN A 161 20.52 -2.70 10.75
N LYS A 162 21.23 -2.81 11.89
CA LYS A 162 20.71 -2.43 13.21
C LYS A 162 20.37 -0.94 13.35
N GLU A 163 21.10 -0.06 12.67
CA GLU A 163 20.84 1.38 12.68
C GLU A 163 19.47 1.72 12.06
N ILE A 164 19.22 1.26 10.83
CA ILE A 164 17.94 1.43 10.14
C ILE A 164 16.82 0.74 10.90
N LEU A 165 17.06 -0.47 11.40
CA LEU A 165 16.07 -1.17 12.22
C LEU A 165 15.64 -0.32 13.43
N THR A 166 16.61 0.24 14.16
CA THR A 166 16.34 1.08 15.33
C THR A 166 15.55 2.33 14.95
N GLU A 167 15.90 2.99 13.85
CA GLU A 167 15.16 4.17 13.35
C GLU A 167 13.69 3.83 13.05
N LEU A 168 13.44 2.75 12.31
CA LEU A 168 12.08 2.38 11.92
C LEU A 168 11.26 1.89 13.12
N MET A 169 11.88 1.18 14.07
CA MET A 169 11.23 0.80 15.34
C MET A 169 10.81 2.03 16.16
N LEU A 170 11.66 3.06 16.26
CA LEU A 170 11.33 4.30 16.95
C LEU A 170 10.17 5.05 16.27
N LYS A 171 10.17 5.10 14.93
CA LYS A 171 9.07 5.69 14.16
C LYS A 171 7.76 4.94 14.36
N LEU A 172 7.81 3.60 14.36
CA LEU A 172 6.65 2.76 14.60
C LEU A 172 6.06 3.00 15.99
N ALA A 173 6.90 3.00 17.03
CA ALA A 173 6.50 3.30 18.41
C ALA A 173 5.87 4.71 18.56
N ALA A 174 6.36 5.68 17.79
CA ALA A 174 5.78 7.03 17.79
C ALA A 174 4.37 7.08 17.16
N HIS A 175 4.02 6.15 16.27
CA HIS A 175 2.66 6.01 15.75
C HIS A 175 1.76 5.21 16.69
N GLU A 176 2.31 4.17 17.34
CA GLU A 176 1.61 3.43 18.40
C GLU A 176 1.10 4.36 19.52
N GLN A 177 1.87 5.38 19.90
CA GLN A 177 1.45 6.35 20.92
C GLN A 177 0.28 7.25 20.47
N ARG A 178 0.03 7.36 19.17
CA ARG A 178 -1.03 8.18 18.58
C ARG A 178 -2.26 7.37 18.17
N GLN A 179 -2.21 6.05 18.32
CA GLN A 179 -3.32 5.19 17.95
C GLN A 179 -4.52 5.41 18.88
N VAL A 180 -5.72 5.24 18.32
CA VAL A 180 -6.96 5.17 19.09
C VAL A 180 -7.33 3.70 19.29
N GLU A 181 -8.02 3.40 20.40
CA GLU A 181 -8.45 2.02 20.66
C GLU A 181 -9.32 1.47 19.53
N PRO A 182 -9.06 0.23 19.06
CA PRO A 182 -9.93 -0.44 18.10
C PRO A 182 -11.37 -0.53 18.62
N ARG A 183 -12.33 -0.08 17.80
CA ARG A 183 -13.77 -0.08 18.15
C ARG A 183 -14.47 -1.39 17.77
N ASN A 184 -13.78 -2.51 17.88
CA ASN A 184 -14.35 -3.82 17.61
C ASN A 184 -15.43 -4.13 18.66
N VAL A 185 -16.64 -4.44 18.20
CA VAL A 185 -17.78 -4.84 19.04
C VAL A 185 -18.25 -6.23 18.64
N ALA A 186 -18.99 -6.90 19.54
CA ALA A 186 -19.61 -8.17 19.21
C ALA A 186 -20.62 -8.00 18.06
N GLU A 187 -20.76 -9.02 17.23
CA GLU A 187 -21.77 -9.05 16.17
C GLU A 187 -23.16 -8.90 16.78
N ASP A 188 -23.97 -8.00 16.22
CA ASP A 188 -25.37 -7.82 16.60
C ASP A 188 -26.24 -8.81 15.80
N PRO A 189 -26.84 -9.84 16.43
CA PRO A 189 -27.64 -10.83 15.70
C PRO A 189 -28.86 -10.22 14.99
N THR A 190 -29.29 -9.02 15.40
CA THR A 190 -30.47 -8.36 14.83
C THR A 190 -30.22 -7.71 13.48
N ILE A 191 -28.97 -7.57 13.03
CA ILE A 191 -28.63 -7.06 11.68
C ILE A 191 -28.50 -8.18 10.65
N LEU A 192 -28.48 -9.42 11.12
CA LEU A 192 -28.27 -10.61 10.29
C LEU A 192 -29.48 -10.89 9.39
N PRO A 193 -29.28 -11.44 8.19
CA PRO A 193 -30.37 -11.79 7.28
C PRO A 193 -31.45 -12.68 7.88
N GLU A 194 -31.08 -13.60 8.77
CA GLU A 194 -31.98 -14.52 9.47
C GLU A 194 -33.03 -13.77 10.31
N ALA A 195 -32.64 -12.63 10.88
CA ALA A 195 -33.51 -11.76 11.66
C ALA A 195 -34.30 -10.74 10.80
N ASN A 196 -33.99 -10.62 9.51
CA ASN A 196 -34.47 -9.54 8.63
C ASN A 196 -35.02 -10.05 7.29
N GLY A 197 -35.58 -11.26 7.24
CA GLY A 197 -36.24 -11.77 6.03
C GLY A 197 -35.29 -12.02 4.85
N GLY A 198 -34.03 -12.36 5.13
CA GLY A 198 -33.02 -12.69 4.12
C GLY A 198 -32.20 -11.50 3.61
N VAL A 199 -32.30 -10.33 4.22
CA VAL A 199 -31.49 -9.15 3.86
C VAL A 199 -30.72 -8.60 5.04
N TRP A 200 -29.52 -8.08 4.80
CA TRP A 200 -28.76 -7.35 5.83
C TRP A 200 -29.48 -6.06 6.20
N LYS A 201 -29.58 -5.76 7.49
CA LYS A 201 -30.09 -4.48 7.99
C LYS A 201 -28.93 -3.57 8.39
N SER A 202 -29.09 -2.25 8.23
CA SER A 202 -28.14 -1.28 8.76
C SER A 202 -28.17 -1.25 10.29
N MET A 203 -27.00 -1.10 10.91
CA MET A 203 -26.91 -0.64 12.30
C MET A 203 -27.40 0.81 12.38
N GLU A 204 -28.29 1.10 13.35
CA GLU A 204 -28.70 2.47 13.70
C GLU A 204 -27.74 3.10 14.73
#